data_AF-A0A6G1QAV9-F1
#
_entry.id   AF-A0A6G1QAV9-F1
#
_cell.length_a   1.000
_cell.length_b   1.000
_cell.length_c   1.000
_cell.angle_alpha   90.00
_cell.angle_beta   90.00
_cell.angle_gamma   90.00
#
_symmetry.space_group_name_H-M   'P 1'
#
loop_
_entity.id
_entity.type
_entity.pdbx_description
1 polymer ?
#
loop_
_entity_poly.entity_id
_entity_poly.type
_entity_poly.pdbx_seq_one_letter_code
_entity_poly.pdbx_strand_id
1 'polypeptide(L)'
;MRPFSMKCTFLLLGTCCFIIFTFLYGLCNKNNLRNQNHTVPLNNWKSDFSLSVMLKQTLQIEASCSLRKAVRNDPLFRKSFRFLVPVLQWMGSFNKPTWENLKNDAPPYGWKGLPIDVVETTLSLLNSSRLVQRGLPDRCVRCAVVGNGGILRGSKQGKNIDSHDFVFRVNGAVISGFEEDVGTKISFYGFTVNTMTHALRWYKKDGFTKVPQGPDIKYIFIPSDLRDYVMLDAALQGRTVPSGRDKGDKPWNYFGHKTPDSFKILHPTFIAYVTKSFLHSPQLTDVRTRHLYMPSTGALMLLTALHTCDQVSAYGFITSNYAAFSDHYYDPKHKPLKFYTNHDMRMESRLWEALHLRNIMKLYQRSKDK
;
A
#
# COMPACT_ATOMS: atom_id res chain seq x y z
N MET A 1 23.50 75.07 -11.79
CA MET A 1 23.72 73.75 -11.15
C MET A 1 22.39 73.00 -11.12
N ARG A 2 22.26 71.90 -11.88
CA ARG A 2 21.10 71.00 -11.84
C ARG A 2 21.44 69.77 -11.00
N PRO A 3 20.55 69.34 -10.08
CA PRO A 3 20.43 67.93 -9.70
C PRO A 3 19.04 67.40 -10.10
N PHE A 4 18.91 66.41 -10.98
CA PHE A 4 19.10 64.95 -10.83
C PHE A 4 18.07 64.23 -9.92
N SER A 5 16.92 63.94 -10.55
CA SER A 5 16.19 62.65 -10.65
C SER A 5 16.27 61.61 -9.52
N MET A 6 15.09 61.32 -8.95
CA MET A 6 14.72 60.12 -8.20
C MET A 6 14.98 58.83 -9.00
N LYS A 7 16.07 58.12 -8.71
CA LYS A 7 16.16 56.65 -8.82
C LYS A 7 17.25 56.14 -7.87
N CYS A 8 16.85 55.69 -6.68
CA CYS A 8 17.49 54.63 -5.88
C CYS A 8 16.86 54.58 -4.48
N THR A 9 15.68 53.96 -4.35
CA THR A 9 15.06 53.71 -3.04
C THR A 9 14.54 52.27 -2.92
N PHE A 10 15.14 51.32 -3.65
CA PHE A 10 14.69 49.92 -3.62
C PHE A 10 15.82 48.88 -3.52
N LEU A 11 16.98 49.25 -2.97
CA LEU A 11 18.09 48.30 -2.77
C LEU A 11 18.66 48.20 -1.36
N LEU A 12 18.00 48.76 -0.34
CA LEU A 12 18.43 48.66 1.06
C LEU A 12 17.44 47.97 2.01
N LEU A 13 16.29 47.51 1.52
CA LEU A 13 15.33 46.70 2.30
C LEU A 13 15.43 45.18 2.01
N GLY A 14 16.16 44.77 0.97
CA GLY A 14 16.27 43.37 0.56
C GLY A 14 17.39 42.57 1.24
N THR A 15 18.39 43.23 1.84
CA THR A 15 19.59 42.57 2.38
C THR A 15 19.55 42.33 3.88
N CYS A 16 18.75 43.10 4.66
CA CYS A 16 18.58 42.85 6.09
C CYS A 16 17.67 41.64 6.41
N CYS A 17 16.68 41.31 5.56
CA CYS A 17 15.79 40.18 5.80
C CYS A 17 16.47 38.80 5.62
N PHE A 18 17.51 38.70 4.78
CA PHE A 18 18.19 37.42 4.52
C PHE A 18 19.14 36.99 5.65
N ILE A 19 19.72 37.94 6.37
CA ILE A 19 20.63 37.67 7.51
C ILE A 19 19.82 37.30 8.76
N ILE A 20 18.65 37.90 8.96
CA ILE A 20 17.77 37.58 10.10
C ILE A 20 17.15 36.18 9.94
N PHE A 21 16.76 35.77 8.72
CA PHE A 21 16.23 34.43 8.47
C PHE A 21 17.28 33.33 8.67
N THR A 22 18.54 33.55 8.28
CA THR A 22 19.62 32.58 8.48
C THR A 22 20.03 32.46 9.94
N PHE A 23 20.00 33.54 10.73
CA PHE A 23 20.28 33.49 12.17
C PHE A 23 19.15 32.85 12.99
N LEU A 24 17.88 33.08 12.64
CA LEU A 24 16.74 32.43 13.29
C LEU A 24 16.64 30.93 12.94
N TYR A 25 16.96 30.54 11.69
CA TYR A 25 17.06 29.12 11.33
C TYR A 25 18.25 28.44 12.05
N GLY A 26 19.37 29.14 12.22
CA GLY A 26 20.54 28.64 12.96
C GLY A 26 20.33 28.49 14.47
N LEU A 27 19.54 29.38 15.09
CA LEU A 27 19.21 29.30 16.51
C LEU A 27 18.07 28.30 16.80
N CYS A 28 17.11 28.14 15.89
CA CYS A 28 16.06 27.12 16.01
C CYS A 28 16.61 25.69 15.84
N ASN A 29 17.69 25.54 15.07
CA ASN A 29 18.36 24.24 14.87
C ASN A 29 19.37 23.89 15.98
N LYS A 30 19.86 24.87 16.76
CA LYS A 30 20.77 24.62 17.90
C LYS A 30 20.07 24.22 19.20
N ASN A 31 18.78 24.54 19.36
CA ASN A 31 18.03 24.20 20.58
C ASN A 31 17.27 22.86 20.54
N ASN A 32 17.27 22.14 19.41
CA ASN A 32 16.66 20.80 19.30
C ASN A 32 17.68 19.65 19.23
N LEU A 33 18.97 19.93 19.38
CA LEU A 33 20.03 18.92 19.53
C LEU A 33 20.59 18.99 20.97
N ARG A 34 19.71 18.84 21.95
CA ARG A 34 20.13 18.62 23.35
C ARG A 34 19.94 17.14 23.68
N ASN A 35 21.06 16.42 23.63
CA ASN A 35 21.33 15.11 24.22
C ASN A 35 20.11 14.35 24.75
N GLN A 36 19.60 13.44 23.93
CA GLN A 36 19.19 12.13 24.43
C GLN A 36 20.06 11.08 23.73
N ASN A 37 21.24 10.86 24.31
CA ASN A 37 21.92 9.58 24.18
C ASN A 37 21.08 8.54 24.92
N HIS A 38 19.98 8.10 24.31
CA HIS A 38 19.36 6.83 24.66
C HIS A 38 20.02 5.75 23.83
N THR A 39 21.18 5.28 24.29
CA THR A 39 21.64 3.93 23.99
C THR A 39 20.61 2.98 24.60
N VAL A 40 19.60 2.59 23.81
CA VAL A 40 18.72 1.48 24.17
C VAL A 40 19.59 0.21 24.11
N PRO A 41 19.65 -0.60 25.18
CA PRO A 41 20.42 -1.84 25.15
C PRO A 41 19.84 -2.79 24.10
N LEU A 42 20.65 -3.09 23.09
CA LEU A 42 20.40 -4.00 21.96
C LEU A 42 20.29 -5.49 22.37
N ASN A 43 19.88 -5.79 23.60
CA ASN A 43 20.12 -7.10 24.24
C ASN A 43 18.93 -8.06 24.23
N ASN A 44 17.85 -7.80 23.48
CA ASN A 44 16.68 -8.70 23.41
C ASN A 44 16.37 -9.25 22.01
N TRP A 45 17.39 -9.39 21.17
CA TRP A 45 17.22 -10.06 19.88
C TRP A 45 17.15 -11.58 20.06
N LYS A 46 15.93 -12.12 20.15
CA LYS A 46 15.68 -13.56 20.09
C LYS A 46 16.04 -14.08 18.70
N SER A 47 17.10 -14.89 18.60
CA SER A 47 17.74 -15.27 17.33
C SER A 47 17.17 -16.51 16.62
N ASP A 48 16.20 -17.25 17.17
CA ASP A 48 15.90 -18.60 16.63
C ASP A 48 14.49 -18.86 16.07
N PHE A 49 13.66 -17.84 15.83
CA PHE A 49 12.28 -18.09 15.36
C PHE A 49 12.12 -18.20 13.83
N SER A 50 13.13 -17.85 13.03
CA SER A 50 12.98 -17.66 11.57
C SER A 50 12.95 -18.97 10.76
N LEU A 51 13.78 -19.97 11.10
CA LEU A 51 13.92 -21.19 10.29
C LEU A 51 12.69 -22.11 10.36
N SER A 52 12.06 -22.23 11.52
CA SER A 52 10.92 -23.14 11.73
C SER A 52 9.64 -22.70 11.00
N VAL A 53 9.44 -21.37 10.86
CA VAL A 53 8.33 -20.78 10.10
C VAL A 53 8.50 -21.01 8.60
N MET A 54 9.72 -20.82 8.09
CA MET A 54 10.08 -21.07 6.69
C MET A 54 9.86 -22.56 6.32
N LEU A 55 10.33 -23.48 7.16
CA LEU A 55 10.18 -24.93 6.96
C LEU A 55 8.70 -25.39 6.95
N LYS A 56 7.85 -24.84 7.83
CA LYS A 56 6.40 -25.13 7.84
C LYS A 56 5.65 -24.60 6.61
N GLN A 57 6.19 -23.61 5.89
CA GLN A 57 5.55 -23.03 4.70
C GLN A 57 5.84 -23.87 3.43
N THR A 58 6.98 -24.56 3.42
CA THR A 58 7.42 -25.48 2.34
C THR A 58 6.64 -26.80 2.34
N LEU A 59 6.10 -27.23 3.49
CA LEU A 59 5.40 -28.50 3.66
C LEU A 59 3.87 -28.46 3.40
N GLN A 60 3.31 -27.32 2.96
CA GLN A 60 1.90 -27.28 2.61
C GLN A 60 1.68 -28.01 1.27
N ILE A 61 0.96 -29.13 1.32
CA ILE A 61 0.42 -29.79 0.13
C ILE A 61 -0.40 -28.76 -0.65
N GLU A 62 0.00 -28.51 -1.88
CA GLU A 62 -0.58 -27.48 -2.71
C GLU A 62 -1.86 -27.99 -3.40
N ALA A 63 -2.95 -27.23 -3.31
CA ALA A 63 -4.19 -27.58 -3.99
C ALA A 63 -3.98 -27.66 -5.51
N SER A 64 -4.62 -28.62 -6.18
CA SER A 64 -4.47 -28.86 -7.62
C SER A 64 -4.79 -27.65 -8.51
N CYS A 65 -5.66 -26.79 -8.01
CA CYS A 65 -6.16 -25.55 -8.62
C CYS A 65 -5.27 -24.33 -8.41
N SER A 66 -4.19 -24.47 -7.64
CA SER A 66 -3.30 -23.37 -7.27
C SER A 66 -2.59 -22.79 -8.50
N LEU A 67 -2.60 -21.47 -8.58
CA LEU A 67 -1.87 -20.68 -9.57
C LEU A 67 -0.37 -20.97 -9.55
N ARG A 68 0.19 -21.46 -8.44
CA ARG A 68 1.63 -21.73 -8.36
C ARG A 68 2.03 -22.89 -9.28
N LYS A 69 1.12 -23.81 -9.59
CA LYS A 69 1.32 -24.81 -10.66
C LYS A 69 1.45 -24.14 -12.02
N ALA A 70 0.55 -23.22 -12.36
CA ALA A 70 0.63 -22.46 -13.62
C ALA A 70 1.94 -21.65 -13.70
N VAL A 71 2.32 -20.99 -12.61
CA VAL A 71 3.57 -20.23 -12.50
C VAL A 71 4.81 -21.10 -12.70
N ARG A 72 4.90 -22.29 -12.08
CA ARG A 72 6.06 -23.18 -12.21
C ARG A 72 6.27 -23.66 -13.65
N ASN A 73 5.17 -23.84 -14.38
CA ASN A 73 5.19 -24.31 -15.76
C ASN A 73 5.39 -23.16 -16.78
N ASP A 74 5.27 -21.90 -16.35
CA ASP A 74 5.45 -20.75 -17.24
C ASP A 74 6.92 -20.31 -17.32
N PRO A 75 7.55 -20.27 -18.50
CA PRO A 75 8.98 -19.99 -18.64
C PRO A 75 9.38 -18.59 -18.19
N LEU A 76 8.47 -17.61 -18.27
CA LEU A 76 8.69 -16.22 -17.91
C LEU A 76 8.44 -16.02 -16.41
N PHE A 77 7.25 -16.41 -15.93
CA PHE A 77 6.83 -16.12 -14.57
C PHE A 77 7.43 -17.05 -13.51
N ARG A 78 7.91 -18.24 -13.86
CA ARG A 78 8.64 -19.12 -12.91
C ARG A 78 9.87 -18.45 -12.29
N LYS A 79 10.51 -17.53 -13.02
CA LYS A 79 11.69 -16.79 -12.55
C LYS A 79 11.33 -15.55 -11.74
N SER A 80 10.16 -14.94 -12.00
CA SER A 80 9.70 -13.74 -11.32
C SER A 80 9.03 -14.04 -9.97
N PHE A 81 8.28 -15.14 -9.85
CA PHE A 81 7.54 -15.46 -8.64
C PHE A 81 8.43 -16.10 -7.56
N ARG A 82 8.40 -15.52 -6.35
CA ARG A 82 9.10 -16.04 -5.16
C ARG A 82 8.11 -16.13 -3.99
N PHE A 83 7.38 -17.23 -3.92
CA PHE A 83 6.31 -17.45 -2.94
C PHE A 83 6.74 -17.53 -1.46
N LEU A 84 8.05 -17.57 -1.19
CA LEU A 84 8.61 -17.57 0.17
C LEU A 84 9.00 -16.16 0.67
N VAL A 85 8.88 -15.12 -0.18
CA VAL A 85 9.11 -13.74 0.28
C VAL A 85 8.06 -13.38 1.33
N PRO A 86 8.45 -12.84 2.50
CA PRO A 86 7.51 -12.48 3.55
C PRO A 86 6.61 -11.34 3.08
N VAL A 87 5.30 -11.59 2.96
CA VAL A 87 4.33 -10.61 2.46
C VAL A 87 4.02 -9.53 3.51
N LEU A 88 3.99 -9.91 4.78
CA LEU A 88 3.60 -9.06 5.90
C LEU A 88 4.78 -8.81 6.85
N GLN A 89 4.74 -7.71 7.58
CA GLN A 89 5.55 -7.55 8.79
C GLN A 89 4.79 -8.09 10.00
N TRP A 90 5.53 -8.59 10.98
CA TRP A 90 5.05 -9.04 12.29
C TRP A 90 6.20 -8.91 13.30
N MET A 91 5.97 -9.21 14.58
CA MET A 91 6.99 -9.11 15.63
C MET A 91 8.30 -9.81 15.24
N GLY A 92 8.24 -10.99 14.63
CA GLY A 92 9.42 -11.75 14.21
C GLY A 92 10.14 -11.21 12.97
N SER A 93 9.53 -10.32 12.19
CA SER A 93 10.20 -9.67 11.06
C SER A 93 11.09 -8.49 11.48
N PHE A 94 11.01 -8.05 12.74
CA PHE A 94 11.86 -7.00 13.29
C PHE A 94 13.03 -7.62 14.08
N ASN A 95 14.17 -7.75 13.43
CA ASN A 95 15.42 -8.29 14.01
C ASN A 95 16.63 -7.56 13.41
N LYS A 96 17.83 -7.74 14.01
CA LYS A 96 19.04 -7.04 13.57
C LYS A 96 19.32 -7.20 12.07
N PRO A 97 19.40 -8.43 11.50
CA PRO A 97 19.62 -8.58 10.07
C PRO A 97 18.62 -7.79 9.21
N THR A 98 17.33 -7.86 9.54
CA THR A 98 16.30 -7.13 8.78
C THR A 98 16.43 -5.62 8.93
N TRP A 99 16.72 -5.11 10.15
CA TRP A 99 16.97 -3.69 10.38
C TRP A 99 18.15 -3.16 9.60
N GLU A 100 19.30 -3.83 9.67
CA GLU A 100 20.51 -3.44 8.94
C GLU A 100 20.26 -3.40 7.42
N ASN A 101 19.45 -4.33 6.91
CA ASN A 101 19.09 -4.38 5.50
C ASN A 101 18.12 -3.26 5.07
N LEU A 102 17.18 -2.85 5.93
CA LEU A 102 16.10 -1.92 5.56
C LEU A 102 16.33 -0.47 5.99
N LYS A 103 17.18 -0.20 6.97
CA LYS A 103 17.36 1.16 7.55
C LYS A 103 17.87 2.22 6.58
N ASN A 104 18.48 1.82 5.45
CA ASN A 104 19.07 2.74 4.48
C ASN A 104 18.18 3.00 3.26
N ASP A 105 17.10 2.24 3.08
CA ASP A 105 16.14 2.43 1.99
C ASP A 105 14.94 3.25 2.47
N ALA A 106 14.52 4.24 1.68
CA ALA A 106 13.36 5.05 2.00
C ALA A 106 12.06 4.24 1.91
N PRO A 107 11.03 4.56 2.71
CA PRO A 107 9.68 4.07 2.49
C PRO A 107 9.24 4.23 1.01
N PRO A 108 8.49 3.26 0.43
CA PRO A 108 7.98 2.04 1.05
C PRO A 108 8.96 0.85 1.05
N TYR A 109 10.23 1.07 0.65
CA TYR A 109 11.21 0.01 0.44
C TYR A 109 12.04 -0.33 1.68
N GLY A 110 12.06 0.56 2.68
CA GLY A 110 12.74 0.34 3.95
C GLY A 110 12.29 1.31 5.04
N TRP A 111 13.17 1.59 5.99
CA TRP A 111 12.91 2.37 7.20
C TRP A 111 13.77 3.63 7.31
N LYS A 112 14.42 4.07 6.23
CA LYS A 112 15.25 5.27 6.26
C LYS A 112 14.45 6.48 6.73
N GLY A 113 14.93 7.10 7.81
CA GLY A 113 14.31 8.29 8.41
C GLY A 113 13.11 8.00 9.32
N LEU A 114 12.73 6.73 9.52
CA LEU A 114 11.70 6.38 10.49
C LEU A 114 12.31 6.23 11.90
N PRO A 115 11.64 6.71 12.96
CA PRO A 115 12.06 6.46 14.34
C PRO A 115 11.99 4.96 14.65
N ILE A 116 13.11 4.40 15.14
CA ILE A 116 13.23 2.97 15.44
C ILE A 116 12.23 2.49 16.48
N ASP A 117 11.99 3.30 17.51
CA ASP A 117 11.06 3.05 18.60
C ASP A 117 9.61 2.92 18.11
N VAL A 118 9.21 3.75 17.14
CA VAL A 118 7.90 3.67 16.51
C VAL A 118 7.76 2.37 15.71
N VAL A 119 8.75 2.02 14.88
CA VAL A 119 8.72 0.77 14.10
C VAL A 119 8.70 -0.45 15.02
N GLU A 120 9.59 -0.50 16.01
CA GLU A 120 9.70 -1.61 16.96
C GLU A 120 8.41 -1.80 17.75
N THR A 121 7.88 -0.73 18.37
CA THR A 121 6.65 -0.79 19.16
C THR A 121 5.48 -1.25 18.30
N THR A 122 5.32 -0.69 17.10
CA THR A 122 4.24 -1.08 16.17
C THR A 122 4.31 -2.57 15.83
N LEU A 123 5.50 -3.06 15.46
CA LEU A 123 5.67 -4.45 15.02
C LEU A 123 5.57 -5.45 16.17
N SER A 124 5.96 -5.06 17.39
CA SER A 124 5.84 -5.90 18.59
C SER A 124 4.39 -6.31 18.91
N LEU A 125 3.43 -5.52 18.46
CA LEU A 125 1.99 -5.75 18.66
C LEU A 125 1.35 -6.63 17.57
N LEU A 126 2.10 -7.02 16.54
CA LEU A 126 1.61 -7.82 15.41
C LEU A 126 2.09 -9.27 15.49
N ASN A 127 1.17 -10.20 15.72
CA ASN A 127 1.50 -11.61 15.97
C ASN A 127 1.39 -12.55 14.76
N SER A 128 0.89 -12.09 13.60
CA SER A 128 0.62 -12.96 12.45
C SER A 128 1.44 -12.61 11.21
N SER A 129 2.16 -13.61 10.69
CA SER A 129 2.87 -13.55 9.40
C SER A 129 2.01 -13.96 8.20
N ARG A 130 0.76 -14.39 8.43
CA ARG A 130 -0.11 -14.98 7.40
C ARG A 130 -1.38 -14.16 7.20
N LEU A 131 -1.67 -13.86 5.94
CA LEU A 131 -2.90 -13.15 5.57
C LEU A 131 -4.09 -14.10 5.44
N VAL A 132 -3.87 -15.21 4.74
CA VAL A 132 -4.84 -16.27 4.47
C VAL A 132 -4.28 -17.60 4.96
N GLN A 133 -5.12 -18.37 5.66
CA GLN A 133 -4.83 -19.77 5.96
C GLN A 133 -5.30 -20.62 4.79
N ARG A 134 -4.35 -21.17 4.02
CA ARG A 134 -4.67 -22.13 2.96
C ARG A 134 -5.10 -23.45 3.60
N GLY A 135 -6.33 -23.84 3.31
CA GLY A 135 -6.94 -25.08 3.79
C GLY A 135 -6.38 -26.29 3.06
N LEU A 136 -6.86 -27.46 3.49
CA LEU A 136 -6.54 -28.80 3.03
C LEU A 136 -6.37 -28.94 1.49
N PRO A 137 -5.65 -29.97 1.00
CA PRO A 137 -5.32 -30.15 -0.43
C PRO A 137 -6.51 -30.04 -1.40
N ASP A 138 -7.71 -30.34 -0.94
CA ASP A 138 -8.93 -30.40 -1.75
C ASP A 138 -9.71 -29.08 -1.83
N ARG A 139 -9.28 -28.02 -1.13
CA ARG A 139 -9.98 -26.73 -1.13
C ARG A 139 -9.08 -25.57 -1.56
N CYS A 140 -9.45 -24.94 -2.67
CA CYS A 140 -8.83 -23.75 -3.20
C CYS A 140 -9.26 -22.51 -2.44
N VAL A 141 -8.31 -21.67 -2.03
CA VAL A 141 -8.61 -20.30 -1.63
C VAL A 141 -8.77 -19.42 -2.87
N ARG A 142 -10.00 -18.93 -3.10
CA ARG A 142 -10.34 -18.05 -4.22
C ARG A 142 -10.45 -16.60 -3.75
N CYS A 143 -9.70 -15.71 -4.38
CA CYS A 143 -9.67 -14.30 -4.02
C CYS A 143 -10.11 -13.41 -5.20
N ALA A 144 -10.99 -12.47 -4.93
CA ALA A 144 -11.24 -11.35 -5.84
C ALA A 144 -10.49 -10.12 -5.34
N VAL A 145 -9.85 -9.39 -6.25
CA VAL A 145 -9.25 -8.09 -5.96
C VAL A 145 -9.96 -7.05 -6.79
N VAL A 146 -10.53 -6.05 -6.12
CA VAL A 146 -11.37 -5.03 -6.72
C VAL A 146 -10.63 -3.69 -6.67
N GLY A 147 -10.11 -3.29 -7.83
CA GLY A 147 -9.67 -1.92 -8.10
C GLY A 147 -10.87 -0.99 -8.33
N ASN A 148 -10.59 0.31 -8.46
CA ASN A 148 -11.64 1.32 -8.52
C ASN A 148 -11.99 1.78 -9.94
N GLY A 149 -11.45 1.14 -10.98
CA GLY A 149 -11.54 1.59 -12.36
C GLY A 149 -12.97 1.64 -12.92
N GLY A 150 -13.24 2.61 -13.81
CA GLY A 150 -14.55 2.83 -14.42
C GLY A 150 -15.13 1.67 -15.23
N ILE A 151 -14.30 0.69 -15.61
CA ILE A 151 -14.73 -0.53 -16.30
C ILE A 151 -15.81 -1.29 -15.53
N LEU A 152 -15.90 -1.14 -14.20
CA LEU A 152 -16.91 -1.81 -13.38
C LEU A 152 -18.31 -1.19 -13.45
N ARG A 153 -18.47 0.07 -13.88
CA ARG A 153 -19.79 0.71 -13.87
C ARG A 153 -20.76 0.10 -14.87
N GLY A 154 -21.86 -0.48 -14.43
CA GLY A 154 -22.81 -1.24 -15.24
C GLY A 154 -22.30 -2.62 -15.68
N SER A 155 -21.25 -3.14 -15.03
CA SER A 155 -20.65 -4.44 -15.35
C SER A 155 -21.41 -5.63 -14.76
N LYS A 156 -22.26 -5.38 -13.74
CA LYS A 156 -23.01 -6.40 -12.99
C LYS A 156 -22.13 -7.51 -12.40
N GLN A 157 -20.87 -7.22 -12.11
CA GLN A 157 -19.92 -8.21 -11.59
C GLN A 157 -20.05 -8.47 -10.09
N GLY A 158 -20.94 -7.78 -9.38
CA GLY A 158 -21.02 -7.85 -7.92
C GLY A 158 -21.24 -9.25 -7.38
N LYS A 159 -22.15 -10.02 -7.99
CA LYS A 159 -22.37 -11.44 -7.63
C LYS A 159 -21.14 -12.31 -7.89
N ASN A 160 -20.42 -12.09 -8.99
CA ASN A 160 -19.21 -12.83 -9.31
C ASN A 160 -18.08 -12.49 -8.32
N ILE A 161 -17.93 -11.22 -7.96
CA ILE A 161 -16.97 -10.75 -6.95
C ILE A 161 -17.29 -11.43 -5.61
N ASP A 162 -18.53 -11.32 -5.14
CA ASP A 162 -18.96 -11.84 -3.83
C ASP A 162 -18.95 -13.37 -3.76
N SER A 163 -18.86 -14.09 -4.89
CA SER A 163 -18.71 -15.56 -4.93
C SER A 163 -17.34 -16.06 -4.47
N HIS A 164 -16.33 -15.19 -4.31
CA HIS A 164 -15.00 -15.58 -3.86
C HIS A 164 -14.94 -15.78 -2.33
N ASP A 165 -13.99 -16.59 -1.84
CA ASP A 165 -13.76 -16.78 -0.40
C ASP A 165 -13.37 -15.45 0.25
N PHE A 166 -12.45 -14.72 -0.40
CA PHE A 166 -11.96 -13.43 0.09
C PHE A 166 -12.06 -12.33 -0.98
N VAL A 167 -12.39 -11.12 -0.53
CA VAL A 167 -12.45 -9.94 -1.39
C VAL A 167 -11.54 -8.85 -0.86
N PHE A 168 -10.59 -8.43 -1.69
CA PHE A 168 -9.68 -7.31 -1.45
C PHE A 168 -10.23 -6.05 -2.09
N ARG A 169 -10.25 -4.93 -1.36
CA ARG A 169 -10.59 -3.60 -1.87
C ARG A 169 -9.54 -2.59 -1.46
N VAL A 170 -9.46 -1.46 -2.17
CA VAL A 170 -8.41 -0.46 -1.95
C VAL A 170 -8.92 0.97 -2.05
N ASN A 171 -8.25 1.89 -1.35
CA ASN A 171 -8.46 3.34 -1.50
C ASN A 171 -9.95 3.74 -1.42
N GLY A 172 -10.45 4.61 -2.30
CA GLY A 172 -11.86 5.02 -2.33
C GLY A 172 -12.82 3.93 -2.84
N ALA A 173 -12.98 2.85 -2.10
CA ALA A 173 -13.86 1.73 -2.46
C ALA A 173 -15.34 2.08 -2.15
N VAL A 174 -15.98 2.87 -3.02
CA VAL A 174 -17.41 3.20 -2.94
C VAL A 174 -18.25 1.95 -3.23
N ILE A 175 -19.11 1.56 -2.29
CA ILE A 175 -20.01 0.40 -2.49
C ILE A 175 -21.46 0.83 -2.65
N SER A 176 -21.91 1.78 -1.81
CA SER A 176 -23.31 2.22 -1.80
C SER A 176 -23.73 2.73 -3.17
N GLY A 177 -24.77 2.12 -3.75
CA GLY A 177 -25.29 2.46 -5.08
C GLY A 177 -24.58 1.78 -6.25
N PHE A 178 -23.56 0.95 -5.99
CA PHE A 178 -22.79 0.19 -6.99
C PHE A 178 -22.72 -1.30 -6.66
N GLU A 179 -23.54 -1.81 -5.74
CA GLU A 179 -23.48 -3.19 -5.24
C GLU A 179 -23.67 -4.23 -6.35
N GLU A 180 -24.53 -3.96 -7.35
CA GLU A 180 -24.72 -4.85 -8.50
C GLU A 180 -23.42 -4.99 -9.31
N ASP A 181 -22.61 -3.93 -9.37
CA ASP A 181 -21.38 -3.86 -10.15
C ASP A 181 -20.17 -4.38 -9.37
N VAL A 182 -20.04 -3.98 -8.11
CA VAL A 182 -18.81 -4.18 -7.33
C VAL A 182 -18.99 -5.14 -6.16
N GLY A 183 -20.21 -5.57 -5.85
CA GLY A 183 -20.51 -6.45 -4.73
C GLY A 183 -20.40 -5.74 -3.37
N THR A 184 -20.63 -6.50 -2.31
CA THR A 184 -20.69 -5.99 -0.93
C THR A 184 -19.65 -6.63 -0.01
N LYS A 185 -19.12 -7.81 -0.37
CA LYS A 185 -18.16 -8.54 0.45
C LYS A 185 -16.84 -7.79 0.51
N ILE A 186 -16.26 -7.73 1.70
CA ILE A 186 -14.91 -7.21 1.96
C ILE A 186 -14.28 -8.09 3.03
N SER A 187 -13.11 -8.62 2.71
CA SER A 187 -12.29 -9.37 3.66
C SER A 187 -11.02 -8.60 4.00
N PHE A 188 -10.46 -7.90 3.00
CA PHE A 188 -9.23 -7.15 3.12
C PHE A 188 -9.40 -5.75 2.53
N TYR A 189 -8.95 -4.73 3.25
CA TYR A 189 -8.95 -3.34 2.77
C TYR A 189 -7.55 -2.75 2.84
N GLY A 190 -6.94 -2.49 1.68
CA GLY A 190 -5.56 -2.03 1.54
C GLY A 190 -5.45 -0.53 1.24
N PHE A 191 -4.56 0.17 1.93
CA PHE A 191 -4.41 1.62 1.81
C PHE A 191 -3.05 2.11 2.32
N THR A 192 -2.69 3.35 1.95
CA THR A 192 -1.82 4.19 2.78
C THR A 192 -2.71 5.18 3.54
N VAL A 193 -2.28 5.64 4.71
CA VAL A 193 -3.03 6.63 5.50
C VAL A 193 -3.27 7.90 4.68
N ASN A 194 -2.29 8.28 3.85
CA ASN A 194 -2.43 9.39 2.92
C ASN A 194 -3.57 9.19 1.91
N THR A 195 -3.60 8.06 1.20
CA THR A 195 -4.64 7.82 0.18
C THR A 195 -6.01 7.61 0.81
N MET A 196 -6.09 6.98 1.98
CA MET A 196 -7.34 6.78 2.73
C MET A 196 -7.97 8.12 3.15
N THR A 197 -7.19 8.99 3.81
CA THR A 197 -7.67 10.29 4.29
C THR A 197 -8.08 11.20 3.12
N HIS A 198 -7.30 11.19 2.02
CA HIS A 198 -7.67 11.91 0.80
C HIS A 198 -8.94 11.36 0.15
N ALA A 199 -9.11 10.04 0.07
CA ALA A 199 -10.31 9.42 -0.50
C ALA A 199 -11.57 9.84 0.28
N LEU A 200 -11.54 9.82 1.63
CA LEU A 200 -12.64 10.28 2.48
C LEU A 200 -13.02 11.75 2.24
N ARG A 201 -12.05 12.58 1.86
CA ARG A 201 -12.29 13.99 1.56
C ARG A 201 -12.79 14.20 0.14
N TRP A 202 -12.11 13.64 -0.85
CA TRP A 202 -12.34 13.91 -2.27
C TRP A 202 -13.58 13.18 -2.81
N TYR A 203 -13.82 11.95 -2.36
CA TYR A 203 -14.90 11.11 -2.86
C TYR A 203 -16.12 11.09 -1.93
N LYS A 204 -16.17 11.99 -0.93
CA LYS A 204 -17.31 12.10 0.00
C LYS A 204 -18.64 12.28 -0.74
N LYS A 205 -18.65 13.15 -1.77
CA LYS A 205 -19.84 13.42 -2.59
C LYS A 205 -20.19 12.27 -3.54
N ASP A 206 -19.20 11.44 -3.87
CA ASP A 206 -19.37 10.28 -4.74
C ASP A 206 -19.76 9.01 -3.94
N GLY A 207 -19.96 9.12 -2.62
CA GLY A 207 -20.43 8.04 -1.75
C GLY A 207 -19.39 7.47 -0.78
N PHE A 208 -18.12 7.86 -0.87
CA PHE A 208 -17.07 7.39 0.05
C PHE A 208 -17.07 8.18 1.36
N THR A 209 -18.08 7.95 2.19
CA THR A 209 -18.29 8.71 3.44
C THR A 209 -17.57 8.10 4.64
N LYS A 210 -17.23 6.81 4.58
CA LYS A 210 -16.50 6.08 5.62
C LYS A 210 -15.64 4.99 5.00
N VAL A 211 -14.54 4.66 5.69
CA VAL A 211 -13.77 3.45 5.39
C VAL A 211 -14.67 2.24 5.67
N PRO A 212 -14.58 1.17 4.87
CA PRO A 212 -15.43 0.01 5.11
C PRO A 212 -15.15 -0.63 6.47
N GLN A 213 -16.23 -0.93 7.20
CA GLN A 213 -16.20 -1.54 8.53
C GLN A 213 -17.08 -2.79 8.53
N GLY A 214 -16.59 -3.82 9.20
CA GLY A 214 -17.27 -5.11 9.36
C GLY A 214 -16.47 -5.98 10.31
N PRO A 215 -17.08 -6.91 11.06
CA PRO A 215 -16.42 -7.65 12.14
C PRO A 215 -15.12 -8.33 11.67
N ASP A 216 -15.17 -8.97 10.49
CA ASP A 216 -14.08 -9.81 9.97
C ASP A 216 -13.14 -9.09 8.98
N ILE A 217 -13.32 -7.78 8.76
CA ILE A 217 -12.46 -7.02 7.85
C ILE A 217 -11.05 -6.89 8.45
N LYS A 218 -10.05 -7.22 7.64
CA LYS A 218 -8.64 -6.98 7.93
C LYS A 218 -8.13 -5.77 7.15
N TYR A 219 -7.55 -4.81 7.86
CA TYR A 219 -6.97 -3.60 7.33
C TYR A 219 -5.49 -3.81 7.04
N ILE A 220 -5.08 -3.61 5.79
CA ILE A 220 -3.70 -3.81 5.34
C ILE A 220 -3.06 -2.45 5.07
N PHE A 221 -2.21 -2.02 6.00
CA PHE A 221 -1.38 -0.85 5.85
C PHE A 221 -0.25 -1.11 4.85
N ILE A 222 0.07 -0.09 4.06
CA ILE A 222 1.25 -0.06 3.21
C ILE A 222 2.24 0.91 3.87
N PRO A 223 3.47 0.49 4.22
CA PRO A 223 4.43 1.31 4.96
C PRO A 223 5.08 2.39 4.07
N SER A 224 4.28 3.31 3.51
CA SER A 224 4.74 4.33 2.56
C SER A 224 5.30 5.58 3.23
N ASP A 225 4.95 5.82 4.48
CA ASP A 225 5.31 7.00 5.25
C ASP A 225 5.31 6.69 6.76
N LEU A 226 5.93 7.54 7.57
CA LEU A 226 5.84 7.47 9.04
C LEU A 226 4.37 7.45 9.52
N ARG A 227 3.48 8.17 8.83
CA ARG A 227 2.04 8.22 9.11
C ARG A 227 1.41 6.83 9.16
N ASP A 228 1.86 5.89 8.33
CA ASP A 228 1.31 4.53 8.27
C ASP A 228 1.63 3.75 9.57
N TYR A 229 2.85 3.89 10.09
CA TYR A 229 3.24 3.26 11.36
C TYR A 229 2.56 3.92 12.55
N VAL A 230 2.54 5.26 12.61
CA VAL A 230 1.96 5.99 13.75
C VAL A 230 0.45 5.76 13.85
N MET A 231 -0.27 5.73 12.72
CA MET A 231 -1.71 5.39 12.71
C MET A 231 -1.94 3.93 13.11
N LEU A 232 -1.14 3.00 12.60
CA LEU A 232 -1.25 1.58 12.95
C LEU A 232 -0.99 1.34 14.44
N ASP A 233 0.07 1.91 14.99
CA ASP A 233 0.40 1.83 16.41
C ASP A 233 -0.73 2.36 17.30
N ALA A 234 -1.29 3.54 16.94
CA ALA A 234 -2.44 4.10 17.65
C ALA A 234 -3.68 3.19 17.57
N ALA A 235 -3.92 2.57 16.40
CA ALA A 235 -5.04 1.65 16.20
C ALA A 235 -4.88 0.36 17.02
N LEU A 236 -3.68 -0.21 17.06
CA LEU A 236 -3.35 -1.42 17.82
C LEU A 236 -3.49 -1.21 19.33
N GLN A 237 -3.13 -0.02 19.81
CA GLN A 237 -3.20 0.33 21.23
C GLN A 237 -4.54 0.95 21.66
N GLY A 238 -5.49 1.14 20.73
CA GLY A 238 -6.80 1.74 21.04
C GLY A 238 -6.71 3.18 21.55
N ARG A 239 -5.74 3.97 21.05
CA ARG A 239 -5.49 5.35 21.49
C ARG A 239 -5.56 6.35 20.34
N THR A 240 -5.66 7.63 20.67
CA THR A 240 -5.58 8.72 19.69
C THR A 240 -4.18 8.78 19.07
N VAL A 241 -4.10 9.15 17.79
CA VAL A 241 -2.82 9.36 17.08
C VAL A 241 -2.00 10.44 17.79
N PRO A 242 -0.77 10.13 18.26
CA PRO A 242 -0.04 10.98 19.19
C PRO A 242 0.75 12.12 18.54
N SER A 243 1.15 11.96 17.27
CA SER A 243 2.14 12.81 16.61
C SER A 243 1.96 12.78 15.08
N GLY A 244 2.74 13.61 14.39
CA GLY A 244 2.72 13.71 12.93
C GLY A 244 1.49 14.46 12.39
N ARG A 245 1.26 14.34 11.08
CA ARG A 245 0.21 15.06 10.36
C ARG A 245 -1.20 14.69 10.84
N ASP A 246 -1.40 13.45 11.25
CA ASP A 246 -2.70 12.92 11.66
C ASP A 246 -2.91 12.96 13.18
N LYS A 247 -2.11 13.76 13.91
CA LYS A 247 -2.23 13.91 15.37
C LYS A 247 -3.65 14.33 15.76
N GLY A 248 -4.22 13.64 16.75
CA GLY A 248 -5.58 13.90 17.23
C GLY A 248 -6.64 13.01 16.55
N ASP A 249 -6.30 12.34 15.45
CA ASP A 249 -7.20 11.37 14.84
C ASP A 249 -7.46 10.19 15.78
N LYS A 250 -8.70 9.71 15.74
CA LYS A 250 -9.18 8.57 16.51
C LYS A 250 -9.31 7.37 15.59
N PRO A 251 -8.42 6.35 15.65
CA PRO A 251 -8.44 5.23 14.70
C PRO A 251 -9.77 4.49 14.63
N TRP A 252 -10.52 4.40 15.74
CA TRP A 252 -11.84 3.76 15.77
C TRP A 252 -12.90 4.51 14.95
N ASN A 253 -12.72 5.79 14.63
CA ASN A 253 -13.59 6.47 13.68
C ASN A 253 -13.40 5.96 12.24
N TYR A 254 -12.21 5.46 11.90
CA TYR A 254 -11.92 4.87 10.60
C TYR A 254 -12.23 3.36 10.59
N PHE A 255 -11.74 2.62 11.58
CA PHE A 255 -11.70 1.16 11.54
C PHE A 255 -12.72 0.46 12.47
N GLY A 256 -13.41 1.23 13.32
CA GLY A 256 -14.15 0.70 14.46
C GLY A 256 -13.23 0.20 15.59
N HIS A 257 -13.81 -0.30 16.67
CA HIS A 257 -13.04 -0.99 17.72
C HIS A 257 -12.64 -2.38 17.22
N LYS A 258 -11.34 -2.62 17.13
CA LYS A 258 -10.76 -3.82 16.50
C LYS A 258 -9.66 -4.42 17.35
N THR A 259 -9.49 -5.73 17.23
CA THR A 259 -8.36 -6.43 17.85
C THR A 259 -7.11 -6.27 16.98
N PRO A 260 -5.90 -6.48 17.54
CA PRO A 260 -4.66 -6.45 16.77
C PRO A 260 -4.66 -7.35 15.52
N ASP A 261 -5.39 -8.47 15.56
CA ASP A 261 -5.50 -9.39 14.42
C ASP A 261 -6.26 -8.83 13.21
N SER A 262 -7.05 -7.78 13.39
CA SER A 262 -7.69 -7.05 12.29
C SER A 262 -6.70 -6.16 11.54
N PHE A 263 -5.50 -5.93 12.04
CA PHE A 263 -4.52 -5.05 11.41
C PHE A 263 -3.31 -5.82 10.88
N LYS A 264 -2.86 -5.42 9.70
CA LYS A 264 -1.74 -6.02 8.97
C LYS A 264 -0.95 -4.90 8.31
N ILE A 265 0.33 -5.11 8.06
CA ILE A 265 1.17 -4.17 7.31
C ILE A 265 2.05 -4.94 6.32
N LEU A 266 2.14 -4.47 5.08
CA LEU A 266 3.00 -5.11 4.08
C LEU A 266 4.48 -5.00 4.46
N HIS A 267 5.26 -6.01 4.07
CA HIS A 267 6.70 -6.03 4.29
C HIS A 267 7.44 -5.15 3.25
N PRO A 268 8.36 -4.25 3.64
CA PRO A 268 9.13 -3.42 2.70
C PRO A 268 9.90 -4.27 1.67
N THR A 269 10.53 -5.37 2.11
CA THR A 269 11.14 -6.36 1.20
C THR A 269 10.17 -6.94 0.17
N PHE A 270 8.90 -7.19 0.51
CA PHE A 270 7.90 -7.65 -0.46
C PHE A 270 7.58 -6.57 -1.49
N ILE A 271 7.47 -5.31 -1.06
CA ILE A 271 7.25 -4.18 -1.97
C ILE A 271 8.44 -3.99 -2.90
N ALA A 272 9.67 -4.04 -2.36
CA ALA A 272 10.90 -3.97 -3.16
C ALA A 272 11.01 -5.14 -4.15
N TYR A 273 10.63 -6.35 -3.73
CA TYR A 273 10.54 -7.52 -4.60
C TYR A 273 9.53 -7.32 -5.73
N VAL A 274 8.32 -6.86 -5.41
CA VAL A 274 7.27 -6.58 -6.40
C VAL A 274 7.75 -5.58 -7.44
N THR A 275 8.34 -4.47 -6.99
CA THR A 275 8.92 -3.44 -7.85
C THR A 275 10.01 -4.00 -8.75
N LYS A 276 10.96 -4.77 -8.20
CA LYS A 276 12.11 -5.27 -8.98
C LYS A 276 11.73 -6.39 -9.95
N SER A 277 10.80 -7.27 -9.57
CA SER A 277 10.51 -8.50 -10.32
C SER A 277 9.33 -8.41 -11.27
N PHE A 278 8.41 -7.45 -11.08
CA PHE A 278 7.21 -7.32 -11.92
C PHE A 278 6.99 -5.93 -12.48
N LEU A 279 7.32 -4.88 -11.72
CA LEU A 279 7.00 -3.49 -12.04
C LEU A 279 8.26 -2.62 -12.04
N HIS A 280 9.30 -3.06 -12.76
CA HIS A 280 10.58 -2.35 -12.82
C HIS A 280 10.51 -1.20 -13.83
N SER A 281 9.87 -0.12 -13.41
CA SER A 281 9.59 1.04 -14.26
C SER A 281 10.85 1.86 -14.60
N PRO A 282 10.98 2.38 -15.84
CA PRO A 282 12.06 3.33 -16.20
C PRO A 282 12.14 4.56 -15.29
N GLN A 283 11.04 4.92 -14.64
CA GLN A 283 10.96 6.00 -13.64
C GLN A 283 11.93 5.78 -12.47
N LEU A 284 12.33 4.53 -12.20
CA LEU A 284 13.33 4.19 -11.19
C LEU A 284 14.75 4.64 -11.56
N THR A 285 15.05 4.84 -12.85
CA THR A 285 16.38 5.29 -13.30
C THR A 285 16.50 6.81 -13.36
N ASP A 286 15.39 7.56 -13.38
CA ASP A 286 15.40 9.02 -13.34
C ASP A 286 15.58 9.51 -11.88
N VAL A 287 16.72 10.12 -11.59
CA VAL A 287 17.07 10.64 -10.25
C VAL A 287 16.00 11.61 -9.71
N ARG A 288 15.30 12.33 -10.59
CA ARG A 288 14.27 13.31 -10.22
C ARG A 288 12.95 12.67 -9.79
N THR A 289 12.66 11.45 -10.23
CA THR A 289 11.35 10.82 -9.99
C THR A 289 11.42 9.46 -9.30
N ARG A 290 12.60 8.82 -9.26
CA ARG A 290 12.82 7.51 -8.63
C ARG A 290 12.36 7.42 -7.17
N HIS A 291 12.43 8.53 -6.44
CA HIS A 291 12.04 8.61 -5.04
C HIS A 291 10.52 8.66 -4.84
N LEU A 292 9.77 8.97 -5.91
CA LEU A 292 8.30 8.99 -5.91
C LEU A 292 7.70 7.66 -6.35
N TYR A 293 8.48 6.84 -7.06
CA TYR A 293 7.97 5.64 -7.69
C TYR A 293 7.69 4.54 -6.67
N MET A 294 6.46 4.01 -6.73
CA MET A 294 6.09 2.71 -6.17
C MET A 294 5.00 2.07 -7.04
N PRO A 295 4.74 0.76 -6.92
CA PRO A 295 3.53 0.16 -7.47
C PRO A 295 2.27 0.80 -6.86
N SER A 296 1.17 0.88 -7.63
CA SER A 296 -0.10 1.37 -7.11
C SER A 296 -0.61 0.53 -5.93
N THR A 297 -1.44 1.10 -5.05
CA THR A 297 -2.11 0.34 -3.97
C THR A 297 -2.84 -0.89 -4.52
N GLY A 298 -3.50 -0.73 -5.69
CA GLY A 298 -4.18 -1.82 -6.38
C GLY A 298 -3.20 -2.92 -6.80
N ALA A 299 -2.07 -2.56 -7.41
CA ALA A 299 -1.02 -3.51 -7.79
C ALA A 299 -0.45 -4.27 -6.59
N LEU A 300 -0.19 -3.56 -5.47
CA LEU A 300 0.31 -4.19 -4.25
C LEU A 300 -0.70 -5.19 -3.67
N MET A 301 -2.00 -4.86 -3.64
CA MET A 301 -3.02 -5.80 -3.18
C MET A 301 -3.22 -6.97 -4.16
N LEU A 302 -3.13 -6.73 -5.46
CA LEU A 302 -3.26 -7.79 -6.45
C LEU A 302 -2.10 -8.79 -6.36
N LEU A 303 -0.86 -8.31 -6.26
CA LEU A 303 0.30 -9.16 -6.07
C LEU A 303 0.33 -9.79 -4.68
N THR A 304 -0.20 -9.14 -3.64
CA THR A 304 -0.42 -9.75 -2.31
C THR A 304 -1.35 -10.97 -2.42
N ALA A 305 -2.48 -10.83 -3.13
CA ALA A 305 -3.41 -11.95 -3.35
C ALA A 305 -2.75 -13.08 -4.16
N LEU A 306 -1.99 -12.75 -5.21
CA LEU A 306 -1.26 -13.75 -6.01
C LEU A 306 -0.21 -14.54 -5.20
N HIS A 307 0.28 -14.00 -4.08
CA HIS A 307 1.24 -14.71 -3.21
C HIS A 307 0.58 -15.51 -2.09
N THR A 308 -0.68 -15.22 -1.77
CA THR A 308 -1.37 -15.74 -0.58
C THR A 308 -2.57 -16.63 -0.89
N CYS A 309 -3.20 -16.46 -2.06
CA CYS A 309 -4.36 -17.22 -2.53
C CYS A 309 -3.96 -18.29 -3.55
N ASP A 310 -4.83 -19.26 -3.78
CA ASP A 310 -4.63 -20.31 -4.77
C ASP A 310 -5.19 -19.88 -6.14
N GLN A 311 -6.24 -19.05 -6.17
CA GLN A 311 -6.80 -18.48 -7.39
C GLN A 311 -7.13 -17.00 -7.19
N VAL A 312 -6.87 -16.19 -8.22
CA VAL A 312 -7.08 -14.74 -8.15
C VAL A 312 -7.83 -14.25 -9.39
N SER A 313 -8.88 -13.46 -9.14
CA SER A 313 -9.62 -12.70 -10.14
C SER A 313 -9.47 -11.21 -9.88
N ALA A 314 -9.07 -10.44 -10.89
CA ALA A 314 -8.90 -9.00 -10.84
C ALA A 314 -10.09 -8.29 -11.50
N TYR A 315 -10.72 -7.36 -10.78
CA TYR A 315 -11.87 -6.57 -11.20
C TYR A 315 -11.54 -5.08 -11.08
N GLY A 316 -11.89 -4.25 -12.06
CA GLY A 316 -11.67 -2.80 -11.97
C GLY A 316 -10.21 -2.35 -12.07
N PHE A 317 -9.34 -3.20 -12.62
CA PHE A 317 -7.96 -2.86 -12.95
C PHE A 317 -7.88 -2.26 -14.36
N ILE A 318 -6.82 -1.50 -14.63
CA ILE A 318 -6.56 -0.93 -15.95
C ILE A 318 -6.37 -2.04 -16.99
N THR A 319 -7.05 -1.88 -18.13
CA THR A 319 -7.00 -2.76 -19.32
C THR A 319 -6.61 -1.94 -20.54
N SER A 320 -6.21 -2.58 -21.64
CA SER A 320 -5.88 -1.90 -22.92
C SER A 320 -6.94 -0.90 -23.40
N ASN A 321 -8.23 -1.13 -23.12
CA ASN A 321 -9.33 -0.25 -23.50
C ASN A 321 -9.80 0.70 -22.38
N TYR A 322 -8.97 0.99 -21.37
CA TYR A 322 -9.33 1.84 -20.23
C TYR A 322 -9.94 3.19 -20.62
N ALA A 323 -9.48 3.80 -21.72
CA ALA A 323 -9.94 5.10 -22.20
C ALA A 323 -11.44 5.13 -22.56
N ALA A 324 -12.06 3.97 -22.77
CA ALA A 324 -13.49 3.87 -23.03
C ALA A 324 -14.34 4.16 -21.78
N PHE A 325 -13.76 4.02 -20.59
CA PHE A 325 -14.43 4.15 -19.29
C PHE A 325 -13.93 5.37 -18.51
N SER A 326 -14.69 5.80 -17.51
CA SER A 326 -14.21 6.85 -16.59
C SER A 326 -13.02 6.35 -15.75
N ASP A 327 -12.32 7.28 -15.11
CA ASP A 327 -11.27 7.00 -14.13
C ASP A 327 -11.78 6.03 -13.06
N HIS A 328 -12.88 6.40 -12.37
CA HIS A 328 -13.51 5.57 -11.36
C HIS A 328 -14.94 5.12 -11.74
N TYR A 329 -15.38 3.95 -11.26
CA TYR A 329 -16.75 3.46 -11.54
C TYR A 329 -17.85 4.34 -10.93
N TYR A 330 -17.52 5.05 -9.85
CA TYR A 330 -18.42 5.95 -9.14
C TYR A 330 -18.38 7.40 -9.65
N ASP A 331 -17.59 7.71 -10.69
CA ASP A 331 -17.54 9.08 -11.20
C ASP A 331 -18.90 9.51 -11.80
N PRO A 332 -19.52 10.61 -11.35
CA PRO A 332 -20.84 11.01 -11.84
C PRO A 332 -20.83 11.42 -13.33
N LYS A 333 -19.67 11.85 -13.84
CA LYS A 333 -19.42 12.18 -15.24
C LYS A 333 -18.10 11.55 -15.65
N HIS A 334 -17.96 11.21 -16.94
CA HIS A 334 -16.73 10.64 -17.45
C HIS A 334 -15.52 11.56 -17.18
N LYS A 335 -14.50 11.02 -16.52
CA LYS A 335 -13.20 11.64 -16.27
C LYS A 335 -12.11 10.77 -16.90
N PRO A 336 -11.14 11.33 -17.63
CA PRO A 336 -10.04 10.54 -18.16
C PRO A 336 -9.10 10.12 -17.03
N LEU A 337 -8.60 8.88 -17.09
CA LEU A 337 -7.54 8.39 -16.20
C LEU A 337 -6.29 9.25 -16.35
N LYS A 338 -5.78 9.76 -15.24
CA LYS A 338 -4.53 10.54 -15.19
C LYS A 338 -3.35 9.65 -14.81
N PHE A 339 -2.29 9.71 -15.61
CA PHE A 339 -1.04 8.99 -15.37
C PHE A 339 -0.08 9.86 -14.56
N TYR A 340 -0.11 9.70 -13.23
CA TYR A 340 0.81 10.38 -12.33
C TYR A 340 2.17 9.68 -12.27
N THR A 341 3.24 10.42 -11.98
CA THR A 341 4.63 9.91 -11.99
C THR A 341 4.95 8.94 -10.85
N ASN A 342 4.10 8.86 -9.82
CA ASN A 342 4.28 7.99 -8.67
C ASN A 342 4.04 6.50 -8.99
N HIS A 343 3.34 6.17 -10.07
CA HIS A 343 3.07 4.79 -10.50
C HIS A 343 3.13 4.67 -12.03
N ASP A 344 3.43 3.48 -12.55
CA ASP A 344 3.42 3.20 -13.99
C ASP A 344 2.21 2.33 -14.36
N MET A 345 1.05 2.97 -14.49
CA MET A 345 -0.21 2.27 -14.77
C MET A 345 -0.19 1.52 -16.11
N ARG A 346 0.62 1.95 -17.08
CA ARG A 346 0.76 1.23 -18.37
C ARG A 346 1.56 -0.06 -18.21
N MET A 347 2.62 -0.03 -17.40
CA MET A 347 3.35 -1.23 -17.03
C MET A 347 2.46 -2.19 -16.23
N GLU A 348 1.69 -1.67 -15.27
CA GLU A 348 0.69 -2.46 -14.53
C GLU A 348 -0.32 -3.13 -15.48
N SER A 349 -0.92 -2.38 -16.41
CA SER A 349 -1.85 -2.92 -17.42
C SER A 349 -1.26 -4.08 -18.20
N ARG A 350 -0.02 -3.93 -18.70
CA ARG A 350 0.67 -4.98 -19.47
C ARG A 350 0.95 -6.22 -18.63
N LEU A 351 1.29 -6.03 -17.35
CA LEU A 351 1.48 -7.15 -16.42
C LEU A 351 0.18 -7.92 -16.19
N TRP A 352 -0.95 -7.23 -16.01
CA TRP A 352 -2.24 -7.88 -15.80
C TRP A 352 -2.69 -8.70 -17.00
N GLU A 353 -2.53 -8.15 -18.21
CA GLU A 353 -2.81 -8.87 -19.46
C GLU A 353 -1.90 -10.10 -19.62
N ALA A 354 -0.60 -9.97 -19.34
CA ALA A 354 0.35 -11.07 -19.43
C ALA A 354 0.04 -12.20 -18.44
N LEU A 355 -0.31 -11.88 -17.19
CA LEU A 355 -0.73 -12.86 -16.18
C LEU A 355 -2.04 -13.55 -16.58
N HIS A 356 -2.95 -12.80 -17.21
CA HIS A 356 -4.22 -13.32 -17.68
C HIS A 356 -4.07 -14.31 -18.84
N LEU A 357 -3.31 -13.94 -19.88
CA LEU A 357 -3.05 -14.78 -21.05
C LEU A 357 -2.36 -16.11 -20.70
N ARG A 358 -1.68 -16.17 -19.54
CA ARG A 358 -0.97 -17.35 -19.05
C ARG A 358 -1.75 -18.16 -18.02
N ASN A 359 -3.02 -17.83 -17.80
CA ASN A 359 -3.90 -18.51 -16.84
C ASN A 359 -3.36 -18.50 -15.39
N ILE A 360 -2.52 -17.53 -15.04
CA ILE A 360 -2.04 -17.32 -13.65
C ILE A 360 -3.08 -16.54 -12.85
N MET A 361 -3.83 -15.66 -13.53
CA MET A 361 -4.85 -14.78 -12.96
C MET A 361 -6.02 -14.65 -13.93
N LYS A 362 -7.24 -14.40 -13.45
CA LYS A 362 -8.35 -13.97 -14.31
C LYS A 362 -8.47 -12.45 -14.25
N LEU A 363 -8.36 -11.77 -15.39
CA LEU A 363 -8.59 -10.32 -15.48
C LEU A 363 -9.98 -10.08 -16.07
N TYR A 364 -10.83 -9.34 -15.36
CA TYR A 364 -12.10 -8.89 -15.90
C TYR A 364 -11.85 -7.84 -17.00
N GLN A 365 -12.40 -8.12 -18.19
CA GLN A 365 -12.31 -7.27 -19.37
C GLN A 365 -13.68 -7.22 -20.04
N ARG A 366 -14.03 -6.09 -20.66
CA ARG A 366 -15.24 -5.97 -21.50
C ARG A 366 -15.11 -4.82 -22.50
N SER A 367 -15.91 -4.85 -23.55
CA SER A 367 -16.17 -3.71 -24.43
C SER A 367 -17.11 -2.72 -23.77
N LYS A 368 -17.08 -1.44 -24.17
CA LYS A 368 -18.02 -0.42 -23.66
C LYS A 368 -19.46 -0.66 -24.11
N ASP A 369 -19.62 -1.25 -25.29
CA ASP A 369 -20.92 -1.45 -25.95
C ASP A 369 -21.69 -2.68 -25.43
N LYS A 370 -21.27 -3.27 -24.30
CA LYS A 370 -21.88 -4.47 -23.70
C LYS A 370 -22.02 -4.36 -22.18
#